data_AF-J0MTD8-F1
#
_entry.id   AF-J0MTD8-F1
#
_cell.length_a   1.000
_cell.length_b   1.000
_cell.length_c   1.000
_cell.angle_alpha   90.00
_cell.angle_beta   90.00
_cell.angle_gamma   90.00
#
_symmetry.space_group_name_H-M   'P 1'
#
loop_
_entity.id
_entity.type
_entity.pdbx_description
1 polymer ?
#
loop_
_entity_poly.entity_id
_entity_poly.type
_entity_poly.pdbx_seq_one_letter_code
_entity_poly.pdbx_strand_id
1 'polypeptide(L)'
;MDEILIRQREKTLRQLKTKGQTVHESEEFMDNALQYMDAHVQQASYKVELAFLAAEYSQNQAGRTCIPSVGGTKFRPWNFNLLSIDENVENLHFVAVRAKDWAFAQVSTPDGRNLAQGTPEYLNHIATVDPDFIQLLRENPDLFDRIVSGRIRLHNDMCWVDDTGLDSIQYRSQPFAFTPETLAVLRERIHS
;
A
#
# COMPACT_ATOMS: atom_id res chain seq x y z
N MET A 1 -5.19 -18.76 1.70
CA MET A 1 -6.03 -19.50 0.73
C MET A 1 -7.09 -18.52 0.25
N ASP A 2 -7.12 -18.18 -1.04
CA ASP A 2 -8.07 -17.17 -1.56
C ASP A 2 -9.50 -17.72 -1.50
N GLU A 3 -10.33 -17.12 -0.66
CA GLU A 3 -11.66 -17.59 -0.32
C GLU A 3 -12.60 -17.63 -1.54
N ILE A 4 -12.35 -16.79 -2.54
CA ILE A 4 -13.16 -16.69 -3.76
C ILE A 4 -12.94 -17.91 -4.66
N LEU A 5 -11.69 -18.33 -4.82
CA LEU A 5 -11.31 -19.48 -5.65
C LEU A 5 -11.80 -20.80 -5.05
N ILE A 6 -11.75 -20.95 -3.72
CA ILE A 6 -12.34 -22.10 -3.02
C ILE A 6 -13.85 -22.16 -3.30
N ARG A 7 -14.55 -21.03 -3.15
CA ARG A 7 -16.01 -20.96 -3.38
C ARG A 7 -16.37 -21.28 -4.83
N GLN A 8 -15.60 -20.82 -5.81
CA GLN A 8 -15.81 -21.15 -7.22
C GLN A 8 -15.57 -22.63 -7.52
N ARG A 9 -14.52 -23.24 -6.93
CA ARG A 9 -14.27 -24.68 -7.01
C ARG A 9 -15.44 -25.48 -6.44
N GLU A 10 -15.84 -25.20 -5.21
CA GLU A 10 -16.96 -25.92 -4.58
C GLU A 10 -18.26 -25.74 -5.37
N LYS A 11 -18.52 -24.54 -5.91
CA LYS A 11 -19.67 -24.29 -6.78
C LYS A 11 -19.62 -25.17 -8.04
N THR A 12 -18.46 -25.29 -8.66
CA THR A 12 -18.26 -26.11 -9.87
C THR A 12 -18.45 -27.60 -9.58
N LEU A 13 -17.86 -28.10 -8.48
CA LEU A 13 -18.02 -29.49 -8.05
C LEU A 13 -19.49 -29.82 -7.71
N ARG A 14 -20.20 -28.88 -7.05
CA ARG A 14 -21.64 -29.00 -6.79
C ARG A 14 -22.43 -29.09 -8.10
N GLN A 15 -22.15 -28.22 -9.08
CA GLN A 15 -22.82 -28.24 -10.39
C GLN A 15 -22.62 -29.54 -11.15
N LEU A 16 -21.40 -30.10 -11.14
CA LEU A 16 -21.10 -31.38 -11.78
C LEU A 16 -21.88 -32.52 -11.12
N LYS A 17 -21.91 -32.58 -9.79
CA LYS A 17 -22.72 -33.55 -9.03
C LYS A 17 -24.21 -33.43 -9.35
N THR A 18 -24.76 -32.21 -9.39
CA THR A 18 -26.18 -31.99 -9.73
C THR A 18 -26.54 -32.42 -11.15
N LYS A 19 -25.58 -32.41 -12.07
CA LYS A 19 -25.76 -32.88 -13.46
C LYS A 19 -25.47 -34.38 -13.65
N GLY A 20 -25.30 -35.14 -12.57
CA GLY A 20 -25.03 -36.58 -12.63
C GLY A 20 -23.66 -36.93 -13.22
N GLN A 21 -22.73 -35.98 -13.27
CA GLN A 21 -21.37 -36.22 -13.76
C GLN A 21 -20.54 -36.87 -12.66
N THR A 22 -19.79 -37.92 -13.01
CA THR A 22 -18.80 -38.51 -12.10
C THR A 22 -17.69 -37.50 -11.87
N VAL A 23 -17.55 -37.04 -10.63
CA VAL A 23 -16.46 -36.14 -10.24
C VAL A 23 -15.25 -37.01 -9.89
N HIS A 24 -14.26 -37.05 -10.78
CA HIS A 24 -12.98 -37.67 -10.49
C HIS A 24 -12.08 -36.63 -9.81
N GLU A 25 -11.98 -36.70 -8.48
CA GLU A 25 -10.98 -35.97 -7.70
C GLU A 25 -9.63 -36.71 -7.80
N SER A 26 -9.11 -36.90 -9.02
CA SER A 26 -7.78 -37.52 -9.20
C SER A 26 -6.70 -36.60 -8.63
N GLU A 27 -5.57 -37.19 -8.24
CA GLU A 27 -4.37 -36.44 -7.82
C GLU A 27 -3.98 -35.41 -8.89
N GLU A 28 -4.04 -35.79 -10.17
CA GLU A 28 -3.78 -34.89 -11.31
C GLU A 28 -4.74 -33.68 -11.38
N PHE A 29 -6.02 -33.86 -11.06
CA PHE A 29 -6.97 -32.74 -10.98
C PHE A 29 -6.62 -31.79 -9.82
N MET A 30 -6.20 -32.34 -8.68
CA MET A 30 -5.78 -31.55 -7.52
C MET A 30 -4.48 -30.79 -7.80
N ASP A 31 -3.50 -31.42 -8.44
CA ASP A 31 -2.23 -30.80 -8.82
C ASP A 31 -2.44 -29.65 -9.81
N ASN A 32 -3.27 -29.86 -10.84
CA ASN A 32 -3.61 -28.80 -11.79
C ASN A 32 -4.32 -27.61 -11.13
N ALA A 33 -5.21 -27.86 -10.16
CA ALA A 33 -5.88 -26.81 -9.42
C ALA A 33 -4.92 -26.01 -8.53
N LEU A 34 -3.95 -26.68 -7.90
CA LEU A 34 -2.90 -26.02 -7.11
C LEU A 34 -1.97 -25.18 -7.99
N GLN A 35 -1.50 -25.72 -9.12
CA GLN A 35 -0.67 -24.97 -10.07
C GLN A 35 -1.40 -23.73 -10.62
N TYR A 36 -2.69 -23.88 -10.95
CA TYR A 36 -3.50 -22.75 -11.40
C TYR A 36 -3.65 -21.68 -10.31
N MET A 37 -3.85 -22.10 -9.06
CA MET A 37 -3.91 -21.18 -7.92
C MET A 37 -2.58 -20.45 -7.70
N ASP A 38 -1.47 -21.17 -7.76
CA ASP A 38 -0.14 -20.58 -7.59
C ASP A 38 0.16 -19.56 -8.70
N ALA A 39 -0.24 -19.84 -9.94
CA ALA A 39 -0.12 -18.90 -11.05
C ALA A 39 -0.95 -17.61 -10.81
N HIS A 40 -2.16 -17.73 -10.25
CA HIS A 40 -2.99 -16.57 -9.89
C HIS A 40 -2.37 -15.73 -8.76
N VAL A 41 -1.82 -16.39 -7.73
CA VAL A 41 -1.12 -15.71 -6.63
C VAL A 41 0.12 -14.98 -7.15
N GLN A 42 0.89 -15.61 -8.03
CA GLN A 42 2.05 -14.98 -8.68
C GLN A 42 1.63 -13.78 -9.53
N GLN A 43 0.60 -13.93 -10.36
CA GLN A 43 0.06 -12.83 -11.17
C GLN A 43 -0.36 -11.63 -10.30
N ALA A 44 -1.05 -11.88 -9.18
CA ALA A 44 -1.42 -10.83 -8.24
C ALA A 44 -0.19 -10.15 -7.63
N SER A 45 0.83 -10.91 -7.23
CA SER A 45 2.11 -10.36 -6.72
C SER A 45 2.79 -9.46 -7.75
N TYR A 46 2.85 -9.87 -9.03
CA TYR A 46 3.46 -9.05 -10.08
C TYR A 46 2.71 -7.75 -10.33
N LYS A 47 1.38 -7.74 -10.25
CA LYS A 47 0.59 -6.50 -10.34
C LYS A 47 0.95 -5.52 -9.20
N VAL A 48 1.16 -6.03 -8.00
CA VAL A 48 1.59 -5.21 -6.84
C VAL A 48 2.98 -4.66 -7.08
N GLU A 49 3.95 -5.51 -7.42
CA GLU A 49 5.34 -5.10 -7.63
C GLU A 49 5.47 -4.06 -8.77
N LEU A 50 4.72 -4.24 -9.87
CA LEU A 50 4.66 -3.26 -10.95
C LEU A 50 4.11 -1.90 -10.47
N ALA A 51 3.10 -1.90 -9.61
CA ALA A 51 2.52 -0.66 -9.07
C ALA A 51 3.50 0.11 -8.17
N PHE A 52 4.29 -0.60 -7.37
CA PHE A 52 5.36 0.01 -6.57
C PHE A 52 6.47 0.57 -7.44
N LEU A 53 6.92 -0.19 -8.45
CA LEU A 53 7.92 0.29 -9.41
C LEU A 53 7.44 1.54 -10.16
N ALA A 54 6.18 1.55 -10.60
CA ALA A 54 5.54 2.70 -11.22
C ALA A 54 5.53 3.93 -10.30
N ALA A 55 5.21 3.74 -9.01
CA ALA A 55 5.21 4.81 -8.03
C ALA A 55 6.62 5.38 -7.78
N GLU A 56 7.62 4.51 -7.60
CA GLU A 56 9.03 4.92 -7.46
C GLU A 56 9.51 5.67 -8.71
N TYR A 57 9.23 5.13 -9.89
CA TYR A 57 9.54 5.79 -11.17
C TYR A 57 8.90 7.18 -11.26
N SER A 58 7.62 7.31 -10.91
CA SER A 58 6.90 8.59 -10.93
C SER A 58 7.53 9.62 -9.98
N GLN A 59 7.99 9.21 -8.79
CA GLN A 59 8.65 10.12 -7.85
C GLN A 59 10.02 10.55 -8.40
N ASN A 60 10.80 9.62 -8.94
CA ASN A 60 12.11 9.92 -9.54
C ASN A 60 11.98 10.87 -10.74
N GLN A 61 10.99 10.68 -11.62
CA GLN A 61 10.72 11.60 -12.73
C GLN A 61 10.33 13.00 -12.26
N ALA A 62 9.75 13.12 -11.06
CA ALA A 62 9.41 14.40 -10.43
C ALA A 62 10.59 15.04 -9.68
N GLY A 63 11.81 14.50 -9.79
CA GLY A 63 13.00 15.01 -9.09
C GLY A 63 12.97 14.74 -7.58
N ARG A 64 12.34 13.64 -7.16
CA ARG A 64 12.22 13.25 -5.75
C ARG A 64 12.88 11.90 -5.52
N THR A 65 13.43 11.72 -4.33
CA THR A 65 14.07 10.47 -3.93
C THR A 65 13.18 9.71 -2.95
N CYS A 66 12.89 8.44 -3.24
CA CYS A 66 12.22 7.56 -2.28
C CYS A 66 13.16 7.25 -1.10
N ILE A 67 12.64 7.37 0.12
CA ILE A 67 13.37 7.10 1.35
C ILE A 67 13.34 5.59 1.59
N PRO A 68 14.48 4.87 1.47
CA PRO A 68 14.48 3.40 1.41
C PRO A 68 14.08 2.73 2.73
N SER A 69 14.15 3.44 3.86
CA SER A 69 13.80 2.91 5.18
C SER A 69 12.31 2.97 5.50
N VAL A 70 11.49 3.73 4.75
CA VAL A 70 10.04 3.86 5.02
C VAL A 70 9.24 3.25 3.86
N GLY A 71 8.47 2.22 4.18
CA GLY A 71 7.71 1.45 3.20
C GLY A 71 8.53 0.33 2.54
N GLY A 72 8.24 0.01 1.29
CA GLY A 72 8.98 -1.03 0.55
C GLY A 72 8.29 -1.45 -0.74
N THR A 73 8.64 -2.60 -1.30
CA THR A 73 8.13 -3.09 -2.60
C THR A 73 6.80 -3.85 -2.49
N LYS A 74 6.22 -3.95 -1.29
CA LYS A 74 5.00 -4.70 -1.00
C LYS A 74 4.16 -3.98 0.04
N PHE A 75 2.84 -4.18 -0.03
CA PHE A 75 1.91 -3.68 0.96
C PHE A 75 2.20 -4.29 2.34
N ARG A 76 2.34 -3.43 3.34
CA ARG A 76 2.38 -3.82 4.76
C ARG A 76 1.23 -3.13 5.49
N PRO A 77 0.40 -3.86 6.25
CA PRO A 77 -0.60 -3.24 7.10
C PRO A 77 0.05 -2.24 8.05
N TRP A 78 -0.60 -1.10 8.27
CA TRP A 78 -0.17 -0.06 9.22
C TRP A 78 1.15 0.66 8.88
N ASN A 79 1.65 0.50 7.66
CA ASN A 79 2.79 1.27 7.14
C ASN A 79 2.36 2.16 5.98
N PHE A 80 3.14 3.20 5.72
CA PHE A 80 3.12 3.88 4.44
C PHE A 80 3.67 2.93 3.35
N ASN A 81 3.13 3.04 2.13
CA ASN A 81 3.65 2.25 1.01
C ASN A 81 5.03 2.77 0.59
N LEU A 82 5.15 4.08 0.34
CA LEU A 82 6.42 4.76 0.06
C LEU A 82 6.40 6.16 0.67
N LEU A 83 7.58 6.64 1.03
CA LEU A 83 7.85 8.03 1.39
C LEU A 83 8.92 8.57 0.44
N SER A 84 8.76 9.81 -0.05
CA SER A 84 9.78 10.45 -0.89
C SER A 84 9.94 11.92 -0.54
N ILE A 85 11.10 12.47 -0.88
CA ILE A 85 11.48 13.84 -0.56
C ILE A 85 12.11 14.51 -1.78
N ASP A 86 11.85 15.80 -1.95
CA ASP A 86 12.48 16.59 -3.02
C ASP A 86 13.93 16.96 -2.68
N GLU A 87 14.70 17.36 -3.70
CA GLU A 87 16.12 17.70 -3.56
C GLU A 87 16.39 18.81 -2.54
N ASN A 88 15.47 19.78 -2.42
CA ASN A 88 15.59 20.90 -1.49
C ASN A 88 15.17 20.54 -0.05
N VAL A 89 14.65 19.34 0.18
CA VAL A 89 14.17 18.89 1.51
C VAL A 89 13.05 19.81 2.02
N GLU A 90 12.18 20.28 1.14
CA GLU A 90 11.06 21.18 1.45
C GLU A 90 9.70 20.52 1.28
N ASN A 91 9.63 19.39 0.58
CA ASN A 91 8.39 18.68 0.29
C ASN A 91 8.55 17.19 0.59
N LEU A 92 7.76 16.69 1.55
CA LEU A 92 7.69 15.28 1.92
C LEU A 92 6.40 14.67 1.35
N HIS A 93 6.55 13.61 0.57
CA HIS A 93 5.49 12.98 -0.21
C HIS A 93 5.19 11.58 0.33
N PHE A 94 3.97 11.41 0.84
CA PHE A 94 3.42 10.13 1.31
C PHE A 94 2.67 9.50 0.15
N VAL A 95 3.23 8.43 -0.41
CA VAL A 95 2.73 7.86 -1.67
C VAL A 95 1.87 6.65 -1.38
N ALA A 96 0.57 6.78 -1.59
CA ALA A 96 -0.37 5.67 -1.71
C ALA A 96 -0.23 5.02 -3.09
N VAL A 97 -0.16 3.69 -3.10
CA VAL A 97 0.04 2.88 -4.31
C VAL A 97 -1.18 1.98 -4.49
N ARG A 98 -1.72 1.92 -5.70
CA ARG A 98 -2.82 1.01 -6.06
C ARG A 98 -2.47 0.20 -7.30
N ALA A 99 -2.51 -1.11 -7.16
CA ALA A 99 -2.40 -2.04 -8.28
C ALA A 99 -3.71 -2.12 -9.09
N LYS A 100 -3.62 -2.49 -10.36
CA LYS A 100 -4.78 -2.73 -11.21
C LYS A 100 -5.74 -3.76 -10.58
N ASP A 101 -7.04 -3.51 -10.69
CA ASP A 101 -8.15 -4.30 -10.12
C ASP A 101 -8.23 -4.30 -8.59
N TRP A 102 -7.37 -3.54 -7.90
CA TRP A 102 -7.38 -3.44 -6.44
C TRP A 102 -7.94 -2.09 -6.00
N ALA A 103 -8.65 -2.08 -4.87
CA ALA A 103 -8.99 -0.84 -4.19
C ALA A 103 -7.75 -0.30 -3.44
N PHE A 104 -7.75 1.00 -3.15
CA PHE A 104 -6.83 1.53 -2.13
C PHE A 104 -7.10 0.85 -0.79
N ALA A 105 -6.04 0.67 0.00
CA ALA A 105 -6.14 0.00 1.29
C ALA A 105 -7.10 0.75 2.24
N GLN A 106 -7.68 0.01 3.17
CA GLN A 106 -8.43 0.59 4.29
C GLN A 106 -7.89 0.02 5.60
N VAL A 107 -7.99 0.82 6.65
CA VAL A 107 -7.54 0.45 7.99
C VAL A 107 -8.66 0.71 8.99
N SER A 108 -9.00 -0.32 9.77
CA SER A 108 -9.98 -0.22 10.85
C SER A 108 -9.28 0.18 12.14
N THR A 109 -9.58 1.35 12.68
CA THR A 109 -8.97 1.85 13.91
C THR A 109 -9.61 1.21 15.16
N PRO A 110 -8.93 1.22 16.32
CA PRO A 110 -9.47 0.66 17.56
C PRO A 110 -10.80 1.26 18.03
N ASP A 111 -11.09 2.50 17.65
CA ASP A 111 -12.36 3.20 17.92
C ASP A 111 -13.46 2.89 16.88
N GLY A 112 -13.22 1.94 15.97
CA GLY A 112 -14.22 1.41 15.04
C GLY A 112 -14.39 2.21 13.75
N ARG A 113 -13.54 3.21 13.47
CA ARG A 113 -13.55 3.93 12.19
C ARG A 113 -12.82 3.12 11.11
N ASN A 114 -13.25 3.27 9.87
CA ASN A 114 -12.54 2.75 8.70
C ASN A 114 -11.93 3.92 7.93
N LEU A 115 -10.61 3.97 7.88
CA LEU A 115 -9.84 5.03 7.23
C LEU A 115 -9.38 4.55 5.86
N ALA A 116 -9.67 5.31 4.81
CA ALA A 116 -9.28 4.99 3.45
C ALA A 116 -7.89 5.55 3.13
N GLN A 117 -7.02 4.73 2.55
CA GLN A 117 -5.71 5.16 2.08
C GLN A 117 -5.87 6.27 1.03
N GLY A 118 -5.02 7.29 1.14
CA GLY A 118 -5.13 8.50 0.33
C GLY A 118 -6.06 9.56 0.92
N THR A 119 -6.51 9.45 2.18
CA THR A 119 -7.14 10.58 2.90
C THR A 119 -6.23 11.15 3.99
N PRO A 120 -6.38 12.43 4.37
CA PRO A 120 -5.62 13.03 5.46
C PRO A 120 -5.79 12.27 6.79
N GLU A 121 -6.99 11.75 7.10
CA GLU A 121 -7.26 11.02 8.34
C GLU A 121 -6.46 9.71 8.39
N TYR A 122 -6.40 8.99 7.27
CA TYR A 122 -5.57 7.80 7.14
C TYR A 122 -4.09 8.15 7.34
N LEU A 123 -3.58 9.19 6.68
CA LEU A 123 -2.17 9.58 6.80
C LEU A 123 -1.80 9.99 8.22
N ASN A 124 -2.65 10.76 8.88
CA ASN A 124 -2.47 11.13 10.28
C ASN A 124 -2.46 9.90 11.20
N HIS A 125 -3.36 8.95 10.98
CA HIS A 125 -3.39 7.72 11.77
C HIS A 125 -2.13 6.88 11.54
N ILE A 126 -1.78 6.58 10.29
CA ILE A 126 -0.61 5.74 9.94
C ILE A 126 0.69 6.36 10.45
N ALA A 127 0.85 7.69 10.37
CA ALA A 127 2.03 8.36 10.90
C ALA A 127 2.30 8.02 12.38
N THR A 128 1.26 7.81 13.18
CA THR A 128 1.40 7.51 14.62
C THR A 128 1.71 6.05 14.96
N VAL A 129 1.60 5.14 13.98
CA VAL A 129 1.74 3.69 14.20
C VAL A 129 2.78 3.02 13.31
N ASP A 130 3.19 3.66 12.22
CA ASP A 130 4.21 3.14 11.32
C ASP A 130 5.60 3.15 12.01
N PRO A 131 6.16 1.99 12.39
CA PRO A 131 7.41 1.93 13.11
C PRO A 131 8.59 2.48 12.30
N ASP A 132 8.56 2.33 10.98
CA ASP A 132 9.65 2.75 10.10
C ASP A 132 9.69 4.27 9.97
N PHE A 133 8.50 4.88 9.85
CA PHE A 133 8.38 6.33 9.83
C PHE A 133 8.76 6.95 11.18
N ILE A 134 8.33 6.33 12.29
CA ILE A 134 8.73 6.78 13.64
C ILE A 134 10.25 6.69 13.80
N GLN A 135 10.86 5.59 13.36
CA GLN A 135 12.31 5.41 13.41
C GLN A 135 13.04 6.44 12.56
N LEU A 136 12.55 6.74 11.35
CA LEU A 136 13.10 7.81 10.51
C LEU A 136 13.12 9.16 11.25
N LEU A 137 12.01 9.51 11.91
CA LEU A 137 11.93 10.76 12.67
C LEU A 137 12.83 10.77 13.91
N ARG A 138 13.03 9.62 14.57
CA ARG A 138 13.97 9.46 15.69
C ARG A 138 15.42 9.67 15.27
N GLU A 139 15.80 9.11 14.13
CA GLU A 139 17.14 9.23 13.59
C GLU A 139 17.40 10.63 13.01
N ASN A 140 16.35 11.39 12.72
CA ASN A 140 16.42 12.71 12.08
C ASN A 140 15.53 13.74 12.81
N PRO A 141 15.87 14.14 14.04
CA PRO A 141 15.02 15.06 14.84
C PRO A 141 14.77 16.41 14.14
N ASP A 142 15.75 16.92 13.38
CA ASP A 142 15.61 18.14 12.58
C ASP A 142 14.51 18.03 11.51
N LEU A 143 14.28 16.82 10.97
CA LEU A 143 13.20 16.57 10.01
C LEU A 143 11.84 16.81 10.68
N PHE A 144 11.65 16.28 11.89
CA PHE A 144 10.42 16.46 12.65
C PHE A 144 10.19 17.94 13.00
N ASP A 145 11.21 18.65 13.46
CA ASP A 145 11.08 20.07 13.79
C ASP A 145 10.75 20.93 12.57
N ARG A 146 11.30 20.61 11.39
CA ARG A 146 10.97 21.30 10.13
C ARG A 146 9.54 21.01 9.68
N ILE A 147 9.01 19.81 9.92
CA ILE A 147 7.61 19.47 9.67
C ILE A 147 6.72 20.29 10.61
N VAL A 148 7.01 20.30 11.91
CA VAL A 148 6.25 21.05 12.93
C VAL A 148 6.25 22.55 12.64
N SER A 149 7.38 23.11 12.20
CA SER A 149 7.50 24.53 11.88
C SER A 149 6.92 24.90 10.51
N GLY A 150 6.40 23.94 9.72
CA GLY A 150 5.89 24.16 8.37
C GLY A 150 6.96 24.48 7.32
N ARG A 151 8.25 24.26 7.63
CA ARG A 151 9.35 24.39 6.65
C ARG A 151 9.37 23.24 5.66
N ILE A 152 8.78 22.10 6.04
CA ILE A 152 8.49 20.98 5.15
C ILE A 152 6.99 20.90 4.94
N ARG A 153 6.58 20.94 3.67
CA ARG A 153 5.19 20.74 3.24
C ARG A 153 4.94 19.26 3.02
N LEU A 154 3.78 18.79 3.46
CA LEU A 154 3.40 17.39 3.32
C LEU A 154 2.43 17.22 2.15
N HIS A 155 2.66 16.19 1.35
CA HIS A 155 1.85 15.86 0.19
C HIS A 155 1.37 14.42 0.28
N ASN A 156 0.10 14.23 -0.05
CA ASN A 156 -0.55 12.96 -0.23
C ASN A 156 -0.58 12.64 -1.71
N ASP A 157 0.23 11.67 -2.10
CA ASP A 157 0.42 11.27 -3.48
C ASP A 157 -0.31 9.95 -3.72
N MET A 158 -1.24 9.93 -4.66
CA MET A 158 -1.94 8.72 -5.09
C MET A 158 -1.40 8.31 -6.44
N CYS A 159 -0.84 7.11 -6.53
CA CYS A 159 -0.28 6.54 -7.75
C CYS A 159 -0.99 5.22 -8.10
N TRP A 160 -1.33 5.05 -9.37
CA TRP A 160 -1.87 3.80 -9.89
C TRP A 160 -1.42 3.55 -11.33
N VAL A 161 -1.36 2.28 -11.70
CA VAL A 161 -0.90 1.83 -13.01
C VAL A 161 -1.82 0.71 -13.50
N ASP A 162 -2.04 0.64 -14.81
CA ASP A 162 -2.70 -0.49 -15.45
C ASP A 162 -1.67 -1.57 -15.83
N ASP A 163 -2.11 -2.65 -16.47
CA ASP A 163 -1.25 -3.76 -16.90
C ASP A 163 -0.53 -3.49 -18.23
N THR A 164 -0.70 -2.31 -18.80
CA THR A 164 -0.02 -1.89 -20.04
C THR A 164 1.37 -1.31 -19.78
N GLY A 165 1.81 -1.21 -18.52
CA GLY A 165 3.15 -0.79 -18.13
C GLY A 165 3.24 0.68 -17.72
N LEU A 166 4.47 1.21 -17.64
CA LEU A 166 4.76 2.55 -17.06
C LEU A 166 4.11 3.72 -17.82
N ASP A 167 3.72 3.53 -19.08
CA ASP A 167 3.02 4.56 -19.86
C ASP A 167 1.58 4.82 -19.35
N SER A 168 1.04 3.93 -18.51
CA SER A 168 -0.30 4.05 -17.92
C SER A 168 -0.31 4.65 -16.52
N ILE A 169 0.83 5.13 -16.03
CA ILE A 169 0.93 5.73 -14.70
C ILE A 169 -0.01 6.92 -14.61
N GLN A 170 -0.87 6.88 -13.60
CA GLN A 170 -1.71 7.99 -13.22
C GLN A 170 -1.35 8.40 -11.79
N TYR A 171 -1.33 9.71 -11.60
CA TYR A 171 -0.80 10.33 -10.40
C TYR A 171 -1.66 11.53 -9.98
N ARG A 172 -1.90 11.65 -8.68
CA ARG A 172 -2.56 12.81 -8.07
C ARG A 172 -1.85 13.19 -6.78
N SER A 173 -1.52 14.46 -6.62
CA SER A 173 -0.95 14.99 -5.37
C SER A 173 -1.89 15.97 -4.72
N GLN A 174 -2.00 15.92 -3.39
CA GLN A 174 -2.74 16.90 -2.61
C GLN A 174 -1.96 17.29 -1.35
N PRO A 175 -1.84 18.59 -1.03
CA PRO A 175 -1.22 18.99 0.23
C PRO A 175 -2.09 18.52 1.41
N PHE A 176 -1.45 18.18 2.51
CA PHE A 176 -2.11 17.94 3.79
C PHE A 176 -1.24 18.43 4.95
N ALA A 177 -1.77 18.38 6.15
CA ALA A 177 -1.03 18.68 7.37
C ALA A 177 -1.27 17.59 8.41
N PHE A 178 -0.26 17.35 9.25
CA PHE A 178 -0.49 16.62 10.47
C PHE A 178 -1.33 17.45 11.44
N THR A 179 -2.30 16.81 12.09
CA THR A 179 -3.10 17.46 13.12
C THR A 179 -2.25 17.70 14.37
N PRO A 180 -2.63 18.65 15.25
CA PRO A 180 -1.96 18.86 16.52
C PRO A 180 -1.85 17.58 17.36
N GLU A 181 -2.88 16.74 17.35
CA GLU A 181 -2.92 15.46 18.07
C GLU A 181 -1.88 14.49 17.49
N THR A 182 -1.79 14.41 16.16
CA THR A 182 -0.80 13.56 15.49
C THR A 182 0.62 14.00 15.81
N LEU A 183 0.90 15.30 15.78
CA LEU A 183 2.20 15.86 16.16
C LEU A 183 2.55 15.59 17.63
N ALA A 184 1.56 15.64 18.54
CA ALA A 184 1.77 15.32 19.95
C ALA A 184 2.15 13.84 20.16
N VAL A 185 1.44 12.91 19.51
CA VAL A 185 1.74 11.48 19.58
C VAL A 185 3.09 11.16 18.97
N LEU A 186 3.41 11.74 17.81
CA LEU A 186 4.73 11.59 17.18
C LEU A 186 5.84 12.08 18.11
N ARG A 187 5.67 13.25 18.74
CA ARG A 187 6.65 13.79 19.68
C ARG A 187 6.89 12.84 20.84
N GLU A 188 5.85 12.25 21.42
CA GLU A 188 5.99 11.25 22.47
C GLU A 188 6.76 10.02 21.98
N ARG A 189 6.33 9.44 20.84
CA ARG A 189 6.93 8.25 20.23
C ARG A 189 8.39 8.43 19.84
N ILE A 190 8.80 9.62 19.44
CA ILE A 190 10.19 9.91 19.04
C ILE A 190 11.14 9.93 20.26
N HIS A 191 10.64 10.26 21.45
CA HIS A 191 11.46 10.35 22.67
C HIS A 191 11.30 9.15 23.61
N SER A 192 10.41 8.21 23.30
CA SER A 192 10.19 6.95 24.03
C SER A 192 11.09 5.82 23.55
#